data_AF-A0A2S7JSA6-F1
#
_entry.id   AF-A0A2S7JSA6-F1
#
_cell.length_a   1.000
_cell.length_b   1.000
_cell.length_c   1.000
_cell.angle_alpha   90.00
_cell.angle_beta   90.00
_cell.angle_gamma   90.00
#
_symmetry.space_group_name_H-M   'P 1'
#
loop_
_entity.id
_entity.type
_entity.pdbx_description
1 polymer ?
#
loop_
_entity_poly.entity_id
_entity_poly.type
_entity_poly.pdbx_seq_one_letter_code
_entity_poly.pdbx_strand_id
1 'polypeptide(L)'
;MTGKELAEALGITPSAVSQLAKRGMPTDSVERANRWRRKHLQRGRMKGVRRETLPTSPTVSDASTEQAFDDTDPELFDGLDDDEQEIEVFKRSRDRREHYQAELTRIALEKETGKLMQTEQVLWMMRDAGTTLRTSLEQIGSRLAPVLAPMTDERTVKLTIDREVESVLSEVSRRFDQMARQSEGDEA
;
A
#
# COMPACT_ATOMS: atom_id res chain seq x y z
N MET A 1 17.19 -10.12 -41.45
CA MET A 1 16.01 -10.05 -40.55
C MET A 1 15.06 -9.03 -41.13
N THR A 2 13.78 -9.38 -41.25
CA THR A 2 12.77 -8.38 -41.63
C THR A 2 12.40 -7.50 -40.43
N GLY A 3 11.95 -6.27 -40.67
CA GLY A 3 11.56 -5.35 -39.59
C GLY A 3 10.40 -5.88 -38.73
N LYS A 4 9.57 -6.77 -39.28
CA LYS A 4 8.45 -7.42 -38.59
C LYS A 4 8.93 -8.49 -37.59
N GLU A 5 9.86 -9.35 -38.01
CA GLU A 5 10.50 -10.35 -37.14
C GLU A 5 11.27 -9.69 -35.99
N LEU A 6 11.95 -8.57 -36.26
CA LEU A 6 12.66 -7.80 -35.23
C LEU A 6 11.70 -7.16 -34.22
N ALA A 7 10.52 -6.71 -34.67
CA ALA A 7 9.50 -6.10 -33.82
C ALA A 7 8.93 -7.11 -32.82
N GLU A 8 8.62 -8.32 -33.31
CA GLU A 8 8.10 -9.43 -32.51
C GLU A 8 9.12 -9.89 -31.46
N ALA A 9 10.38 -10.09 -31.86
CA ALA A 9 11.45 -10.47 -30.93
C ALA A 9 11.77 -9.41 -29.86
N LEU A 10 11.41 -8.14 -30.10
CA LEU A 10 11.66 -7.01 -29.20
C LEU A 10 10.42 -6.56 -28.41
N GLY A 11 9.26 -7.21 -28.63
CA GLY A 11 7.99 -6.88 -27.98
C GLY A 11 7.46 -5.47 -28.28
N ILE A 12 7.75 -4.93 -29.47
CA ILE A 12 7.36 -3.58 -29.89
C ILE A 12 6.63 -3.59 -31.23
N THR A 13 5.90 -2.52 -31.54
CA THR A 13 5.19 -2.41 -32.82
C THR A 13 6.18 -2.21 -33.98
N PRO A 14 5.88 -2.68 -35.21
CA PRO A 14 6.74 -2.48 -36.38
C PRO A 14 7.01 -1.00 -36.69
N SER A 15 6.05 -0.11 -36.41
CA SER A 15 6.22 1.34 -36.55
C SER A 15 7.25 1.91 -35.58
N ALA A 16 7.34 1.36 -34.36
CA ALA A 16 8.35 1.75 -33.38
C ALA A 16 9.76 1.34 -33.81
N VAL A 17 9.93 0.16 -34.44
CA VAL A 17 11.23 -0.27 -34.99
C VAL A 17 11.72 0.73 -36.05
N SER A 18 10.86 1.16 -36.97
CA SER A 18 11.20 2.17 -37.99
C SER A 18 11.57 3.53 -37.38
N GLN A 19 10.88 3.97 -36.32
CA GLN A 19 11.22 5.20 -35.62
C GLN A 19 12.56 5.11 -34.87
N LEU A 20 12.88 3.95 -34.30
CA LEU A 20 14.14 3.72 -33.60
C LEU A 20 15.31 3.53 -34.57
N ALA A 21 15.08 2.90 -35.73
CA ALA A 21 16.06 2.80 -36.80
C ALA A 21 16.47 4.18 -37.33
N LYS A 22 15.50 5.11 -37.51
CA LYS A 22 15.77 6.53 -37.82
C LYS A 22 16.63 7.24 -36.74
N ARG A 23 16.60 6.75 -35.51
CA ARG A 23 17.41 7.25 -34.38
C ARG A 23 18.77 6.56 -34.26
N GLY A 24 19.11 5.66 -35.18
CA GLY A 24 20.40 4.96 -35.21
C GLY A 24 20.41 3.62 -34.49
N MET A 25 19.25 3.00 -34.25
CA MET A 25 19.16 1.64 -33.70
C MET A 25 19.56 0.60 -34.77
N PRO A 26 20.55 -0.27 -34.50
CA PRO A 26 20.91 -1.34 -35.42
C PRO A 26 19.75 -2.34 -35.60
N THR A 27 19.38 -2.63 -36.84
CA THR A 27 18.28 -3.56 -37.20
C THR A 27 18.75 -4.94 -37.63
N ASP A 28 20.06 -5.16 -37.67
CA ASP A 28 20.65 -6.39 -38.21
C ASP A 28 20.58 -7.57 -37.24
N SER A 29 20.37 -7.31 -35.94
CA SER A 29 20.31 -8.32 -34.89
C SER A 29 19.59 -7.82 -33.64
N VAL A 30 18.77 -8.70 -33.05
CA VAL A 30 18.00 -8.47 -31.80
C VAL A 30 18.91 -8.06 -30.64
N GLU A 31 20.09 -8.65 -30.52
CA GLU A 31 21.01 -8.33 -29.42
C GLU A 31 21.59 -6.92 -29.52
N ARG A 32 21.97 -6.48 -30.73
CA ARG A 32 22.52 -5.14 -30.96
C ARG A 32 21.45 -4.08 -30.74
N ALA A 33 20.24 -4.36 -31.20
CA ALA A 33 19.04 -3.59 -30.93
C ALA A 33 18.78 -3.40 -29.41
N ASN A 34 18.82 -4.47 -28.62
CA ASN A 34 18.61 -4.40 -27.17
C ASN A 34 19.72 -3.64 -26.45
N ARG A 35 20.99 -3.83 -26.83
CA ARG A 35 22.12 -3.06 -26.28
C ARG A 35 22.00 -1.57 -26.58
N TRP A 36 21.58 -1.21 -27.79
CA TRP A 36 21.34 0.17 -28.16
C TRP A 36 20.18 0.78 -27.35
N ARG A 37 19.05 0.05 -27.22
CA ARG A 37 17.90 0.49 -26.40
C ARG A 37 18.29 0.71 -24.93
N ARG A 38 19.06 -0.18 -24.31
CA ARG A 38 19.53 -0.02 -22.91
C ARG A 38 20.41 1.21 -22.69
N LYS A 39 21.18 1.63 -23.70
CA LYS A 39 22.06 2.80 -23.62
C LYS A 39 21.34 4.11 -23.98
N HIS A 40 20.35 4.07 -24.87
CA HIS A 40 19.77 5.28 -25.48
C HIS A 40 18.32 5.56 -25.09
N LEU A 41 17.57 4.60 -24.52
CA LEU A 41 16.23 4.83 -23.97
C LEU A 41 16.31 4.97 -22.45
N GLN A 42 15.70 6.03 -21.93
CA GLN A 42 15.53 6.23 -20.49
C GLN A 42 14.75 5.06 -19.88
N ARG A 43 15.23 4.52 -18.76
CA ARG A 43 14.70 3.30 -18.10
C ARG A 43 13.20 3.37 -17.77
N GLY A 44 12.61 4.57 -17.63
CA GLY A 44 11.17 4.77 -17.40
C GLY A 44 10.27 4.82 -18.64
N ARG A 45 10.85 4.85 -19.86
CA ARG A 45 10.09 4.78 -21.13
C ARG A 45 10.21 3.42 -21.82
N MET A 46 10.84 2.45 -21.18
CA MET A 46 10.83 1.07 -21.64
C MET A 46 9.50 0.42 -21.23
N LYS A 47 8.65 0.12 -22.21
CA LYS A 47 7.48 -0.74 -21.98
C LYS A 47 7.99 -2.06 -21.38
N GLY A 48 7.58 -2.36 -20.14
CA GLY A 48 7.94 -3.58 -19.41
C GLY A 48 9.01 -3.45 -18.30
N VAL A 49 9.57 -2.26 -18.03
CA VAL A 49 10.50 -2.08 -16.89
C VAL A 49 9.90 -1.07 -15.90
N ARG A 50 8.91 -1.52 -15.12
CA ARG A 50 8.48 -0.79 -13.93
C ARG A 50 9.57 -0.99 -12.86
N ARG A 51 10.09 0.11 -12.34
CA ARG A 51 11.06 0.11 -11.24
C ARG A 51 10.39 -0.60 -10.05
N GLU A 52 10.94 -1.73 -9.61
CA GLU A 52 10.54 -2.40 -8.38
C GLU A 52 10.74 -1.43 -7.21
N THR A 53 9.66 -0.79 -6.80
CA THR A 53 9.49 -0.36 -5.41
C THR A 53 9.09 -1.61 -4.65
N LEU A 54 9.98 -2.09 -3.78
CA LEU A 54 9.70 -3.17 -2.83
C LEU A 54 8.33 -2.94 -2.17
N PRO A 55 7.43 -3.94 -2.14
CA PRO A 55 6.13 -3.78 -1.51
C PRO A 55 6.32 -3.82 0.01
N THR A 56 6.42 -2.65 0.65
CA THR A 56 6.11 -2.55 2.08
C THR A 56 4.62 -2.32 2.21
N SER A 57 3.87 -3.39 2.02
CA SER A 57 2.53 -3.62 2.57
C SER A 57 2.20 -5.07 2.25
N PRO A 58 1.56 -5.82 3.16
CA PRO A 58 0.96 -7.07 2.74
C PRO A 58 0.00 -6.73 1.60
N THR A 59 0.35 -7.17 0.40
CA THR A 59 -0.60 -7.33 -0.69
C THR A 59 -1.66 -8.29 -0.16
N VAL A 60 -2.70 -7.74 0.44
CA VAL A 60 -4.02 -8.34 0.33
C VAL A 60 -4.23 -8.41 -1.17
N SER A 61 -4.03 -9.61 -1.73
CA SER A 61 -4.47 -9.92 -3.08
C SER A 61 -5.99 -9.78 -3.08
N ASP A 62 -6.46 -8.55 -3.20
CA ASP A 62 -7.81 -8.30 -3.64
C ASP A 62 -7.78 -8.50 -5.16
N ALA A 63 -7.98 -9.75 -5.55
CA ALA A 63 -8.09 -10.16 -6.95
C ALA A 63 -9.42 -9.66 -7.58
N SER A 64 -10.03 -8.61 -7.03
CA SER A 64 -11.33 -8.08 -7.45
C SER A 64 -11.27 -6.62 -7.93
N THR A 65 -10.13 -5.92 -7.82
CA THR A 65 -10.06 -4.48 -8.18
C THR A 65 -9.90 -4.19 -9.69
N GLU A 66 -9.83 -5.18 -10.56
CA GLU A 66 -9.69 -4.96 -12.02
C GLU A 66 -10.93 -5.31 -12.85
N GLN A 67 -12.13 -5.15 -12.28
CA GLN A 67 -13.31 -4.85 -13.09
C GLN A 67 -13.80 -3.46 -12.71
N ALA A 68 -13.04 -2.44 -13.12
CA ALA A 68 -13.67 -1.17 -13.44
C ALA A 68 -14.76 -1.51 -14.47
N PHE A 69 -16.04 -1.49 -14.04
CA PHE A 69 -17.18 -1.67 -14.92
C PHE A 69 -17.09 -0.61 -16.00
N ASP A 70 -16.50 -1.00 -17.13
CA ASP A 70 -16.22 -0.14 -18.26
C ASP A 70 -17.53 0.52 -18.69
N ASP A 71 -17.43 1.82 -18.93
CA ASP A 71 -18.57 2.68 -19.21
C ASP A 71 -19.19 2.23 -20.54
N THR A 72 -20.37 1.61 -20.44
CA THR A 72 -21.26 1.27 -21.57
C THR A 72 -20.56 0.58 -22.74
N ASP A 73 -20.35 -0.73 -22.65
CA ASP A 73 -20.03 -1.56 -23.82
C ASP A 73 -21.09 -1.33 -24.93
N PRO A 74 -20.75 -0.60 -26.02
CA PRO A 74 -21.73 -0.20 -27.03
C PRO A 74 -22.24 -1.37 -27.86
N GLU A 75 -21.46 -2.46 -27.94
CA GLU A 75 -21.84 -3.66 -28.69
C GLU A 75 -22.99 -4.42 -28.00
N LEU A 76 -23.22 -4.20 -26.70
CA LEU A 76 -24.28 -4.86 -25.95
C LEU A 76 -25.67 -4.26 -26.19
N PHE A 77 -25.72 -3.04 -26.73
CA PHE A 77 -26.96 -2.33 -27.08
C PHE A 77 -27.29 -2.43 -28.59
N ASP A 78 -26.39 -3.01 -29.39
CA ASP A 78 -26.58 -3.16 -30.83
C ASP A 78 -27.70 -4.16 -31.14
N GLY A 79 -28.71 -3.72 -31.90
CA GLY A 79 -29.87 -4.53 -32.26
C GLY A 79 -30.98 -4.64 -31.21
N LEU A 80 -30.86 -3.95 -30.07
CA LEU A 80 -31.93 -3.81 -29.07
C LEU A 80 -32.84 -2.63 -29.42
N ASP A 81 -34.14 -2.76 -29.16
CA ASP A 81 -35.05 -1.62 -29.22
C ASP A 81 -34.89 -0.68 -28.01
N ASP A 82 -35.49 0.51 -28.07
CA ASP A 82 -35.31 1.54 -27.03
C ASP A 82 -35.75 1.05 -25.64
N ASP A 83 -36.80 0.24 -25.56
CA ASP A 83 -37.32 -0.32 -24.30
C ASP A 83 -36.36 -1.36 -23.72
N GLU A 84 -35.79 -2.23 -24.57
CA GLU A 84 -34.78 -3.22 -24.18
C GLU A 84 -33.47 -2.56 -23.71
N GLN A 85 -33.06 -1.48 -24.35
CA GLN A 85 -31.89 -0.70 -23.95
C GLN A 85 -32.10 -0.09 -22.54
N GLU A 86 -33.28 0.49 -22.25
CA GLU A 86 -33.59 1.04 -20.93
C GLU A 86 -33.56 -0.03 -19.82
N ILE A 87 -34.11 -1.22 -20.11
CA ILE A 87 -34.11 -2.35 -19.19
C ILE A 87 -32.68 -2.77 -18.85
N GLU A 88 -31.78 -2.84 -19.84
CA GLU A 88 -30.40 -3.29 -19.64
C GLU A 88 -29.56 -2.26 -18.87
N VAL A 89 -29.76 -0.96 -19.12
CA VAL A 89 -29.18 0.12 -18.31
C VAL A 89 -29.65 0.01 -16.85
N PHE A 90 -30.95 -0.24 -16.62
CA PHE A 90 -31.49 -0.39 -15.27
C PHE A 90 -30.90 -1.60 -14.54
N LYS A 91 -30.80 -2.76 -15.20
CA LYS A 91 -30.15 -3.96 -14.64
C LYS A 91 -28.70 -3.67 -14.27
N ARG A 92 -27.90 -3.08 -15.16
CA ARG A 92 -26.50 -2.73 -14.88
C ARG A 92 -26.36 -1.75 -13.72
N SER A 93 -27.24 -0.75 -13.64
CA SER A 93 -27.29 0.18 -12.50
C SER A 93 -27.61 -0.54 -11.20
N ARG A 94 -28.56 -1.49 -11.24
CA ARG A 94 -28.91 -2.33 -10.09
C ARG A 94 -27.76 -3.24 -9.68
N ASP A 95 -27.15 -3.96 -10.62
CA ASP A 95 -26.04 -4.88 -10.37
C ASP A 95 -24.83 -4.13 -9.79
N ARG A 96 -24.55 -2.91 -10.30
CA ARG A 96 -23.53 -2.01 -9.75
C ARG A 96 -23.82 -1.64 -8.30
N ARG A 97 -25.07 -1.28 -8.01
CA ARG A 97 -25.49 -0.94 -6.64
C ARG A 97 -25.38 -2.15 -5.71
N GLU A 98 -25.80 -3.33 -6.16
CA GLU A 98 -25.72 -4.57 -5.40
C GLU A 98 -24.26 -4.97 -5.14
N HIS A 99 -23.36 -4.82 -6.12
CA HIS A 99 -21.94 -5.08 -5.94
C HIS A 99 -21.30 -4.15 -4.89
N TYR A 100 -21.50 -2.84 -5.00
CA TYR A 100 -20.97 -1.91 -4.00
C TYR A 100 -21.58 -2.11 -2.62
N GLN A 101 -22.87 -2.49 -2.55
CA GLN A 101 -23.48 -2.87 -1.29
C GLN A 101 -22.80 -4.11 -0.70
N ALA A 102 -22.56 -5.16 -1.50
CA ALA A 102 -21.86 -6.35 -1.05
C ALA A 102 -20.45 -6.03 -0.53
N GLU A 103 -19.69 -5.19 -1.24
CA GLU A 103 -18.35 -4.76 -0.82
C GLU A 103 -18.38 -3.93 0.47
N LEU A 104 -19.33 -2.99 0.61
CA LEU A 104 -19.51 -2.25 1.86
C LEU A 104 -19.84 -3.18 3.04
N THR A 105 -20.69 -4.18 2.80
CA THR A 105 -21.05 -5.18 3.83
C THR A 105 -19.85 -6.04 4.19
N ARG A 106 -19.04 -6.44 3.20
CA ARG A 106 -17.78 -7.17 3.41
C ARG A 106 -16.80 -6.35 4.24
N ILE A 107 -16.57 -5.08 3.89
CA ILE A 107 -15.68 -4.19 4.64
C ILE A 107 -16.17 -4.00 6.08
N ALA A 108 -17.48 -3.86 6.29
CA ALA A 108 -18.07 -3.77 7.63
C ALA A 108 -17.80 -5.03 8.45
N LEU A 109 -18.05 -6.22 7.89
CA LEU A 109 -17.75 -7.50 8.56
C LEU A 109 -16.25 -7.67 8.83
N GLU A 110 -15.39 -7.27 7.90
CA GLU A 110 -13.94 -7.31 8.10
C GLU A 110 -13.46 -6.31 9.18
N LYS A 111 -14.17 -5.19 9.40
CA LYS A 111 -13.93 -4.29 10.54
C LYS A 111 -14.39 -4.89 11.86
N GLU A 112 -15.62 -5.39 11.92
CA GLU A 112 -16.19 -6.03 13.12
C GLU A 112 -15.39 -7.26 13.58
N THR A 113 -14.82 -8.01 12.63
CA THR A 113 -13.94 -9.14 12.93
C THR A 113 -12.50 -8.73 13.31
N GLY A 114 -12.19 -7.44 13.35
CA GLY A 114 -10.88 -6.89 13.69
C GLY A 114 -9.81 -7.10 12.62
N LYS A 115 -10.19 -7.54 11.41
CA LYS A 115 -9.27 -7.79 10.29
C LYS A 115 -8.86 -6.49 9.61
N LEU A 116 -9.75 -5.50 9.57
CA LEU A 116 -9.49 -4.16 9.04
C LEU A 116 -9.69 -3.11 10.13
N MET A 117 -8.75 -2.18 10.26
CA MET A 117 -8.88 -1.00 11.13
C MET A 117 -8.74 0.28 10.32
N GLN A 118 -9.30 1.38 10.84
CA GLN A 118 -9.16 2.69 10.20
C GLN A 118 -7.71 3.16 10.28
N THR A 119 -7.05 3.30 9.13
CA THR A 119 -5.63 3.67 9.03
C THR A 119 -5.29 4.94 9.79
N GLU A 120 -6.14 5.97 9.69
CA GLU A 120 -5.93 7.24 10.38
C GLU A 120 -5.93 7.09 11.91
N GLN A 121 -6.84 6.26 12.43
CA GLN A 121 -6.96 5.99 13.86
C GLN A 121 -5.72 5.24 14.37
N VAL A 122 -5.26 4.19 13.67
CA VAL A 122 -4.04 3.45 14.04
C VAL A 122 -2.81 4.36 14.01
N LEU A 123 -2.68 5.21 12.98
CA LEU A 123 -1.58 6.16 12.88
C LEU A 123 -1.59 7.19 14.01
N TRP A 124 -2.76 7.68 14.40
CA TRP A 124 -2.91 8.58 15.53
C TRP A 124 -2.50 7.91 16.85
N MET A 125 -3.01 6.69 17.10
CA MET A 125 -2.68 5.91 18.31
C MET A 125 -1.18 5.65 18.42
N MET A 126 -0.52 5.24 17.32
CA MET A 126 0.92 5.00 17.31
C MET A 126 1.72 6.29 17.56
N ARG A 127 1.26 7.44 17.04
CA ARG A 127 1.90 8.74 17.27
C ARG A 127 1.76 9.18 18.72
N ASP A 128 0.60 9.01 19.33
CA ASP A 128 0.37 9.35 20.74
C ASP A 128 1.24 8.48 21.66
N ALA A 129 1.24 7.16 21.42
CA ALA A 129 2.08 6.22 22.16
C ALA A 129 3.56 6.55 22.05
N GLY A 130 4.04 6.83 20.84
CA GLY A 130 5.43 7.20 20.58
C GLY A 130 5.82 8.52 21.24
N THR A 131 4.93 9.51 21.24
CA THR A 131 5.14 10.79 21.93
C THR A 131 5.28 10.57 23.43
N THR A 132 4.38 9.78 24.01
CA THR A 132 4.40 9.44 25.44
C THR A 132 5.70 8.72 25.83
N LEU A 133 6.07 7.67 25.10
CA LEU A 133 7.31 6.91 25.35
C LEU A 133 8.53 7.84 25.32
N ARG A 134 8.62 8.71 24.30
CA ARG A 134 9.72 9.67 24.18
C ARG A 134 9.78 10.60 25.38
N THR A 135 8.67 11.21 25.76
CA THR A 135 8.59 12.11 26.92
C THR A 135 8.98 11.39 28.21
N SER A 136 8.50 10.15 28.43
CA SER A 136 8.85 9.37 29.61
C SER A 136 10.35 9.08 29.67
N LEU A 137 10.98 8.71 28.54
CA LEU A 137 12.42 8.47 28.44
C LEU A 137 13.25 9.74 28.70
N GLU A 138 12.86 10.88 28.11
CA GLU A 138 13.51 12.18 28.35
C GLU A 138 13.44 12.60 29.83
N GLN A 139 12.38 12.19 30.54
CA GLN A 139 12.20 12.48 31.96
C GLN A 139 12.94 11.54 32.92
N ILE A 140 13.38 10.34 32.50
CA ILE A 140 14.05 9.38 33.40
C ILE A 140 15.25 10.02 34.09
N GLY A 141 16.10 10.72 33.32
CA GLY A 141 17.34 11.31 33.84
C GLY A 141 17.07 12.36 34.93
N SER A 142 16.10 13.25 34.71
CA SER A 142 15.75 14.30 35.68
C SER A 142 15.07 13.74 36.94
N ARG A 143 14.35 12.62 36.83
CA ARG A 143 13.77 11.91 38.00
C ARG A 143 14.82 11.13 38.79
N LEU A 144 15.70 10.39 38.11
CA LEU A 144 16.67 9.51 38.75
C LEU A 144 17.85 10.27 39.32
N ALA A 145 18.33 11.34 38.68
CA ALA A 145 19.50 12.10 39.13
C ALA A 145 19.46 12.49 40.63
N PRO A 146 18.38 13.11 41.18
CA PRO A 146 18.34 13.45 42.59
C PRO A 146 18.25 12.24 43.53
N VAL A 147 17.66 11.13 43.08
CA VAL A 147 17.54 9.89 43.87
C VAL A 147 18.87 9.14 43.93
N LEU A 148 19.60 9.12 42.82
CA LEU A 148 20.88 8.43 42.70
C LEU A 148 22.05 9.24 43.27
N ALA A 149 21.97 10.58 43.31
CA ALA A 149 23.04 11.45 43.79
C ALA A 149 23.61 11.10 45.19
N PRO A 150 22.80 10.74 46.21
CA PRO A 150 23.32 10.33 47.52
C PRO A 150 23.66 8.83 47.62
N MET A 151 23.35 8.01 46.61
CA MET A 151 23.58 6.57 46.65
C MET A 151 25.05 6.23 46.43
N THR A 152 25.63 5.43 47.32
CA THR A 152 27.04 5.03 47.27
C THR A 152 27.25 3.56 46.90
N ASP A 153 26.20 2.73 46.98
CA ASP A 153 26.24 1.31 46.62
C ASP A 153 25.78 1.08 45.17
N GLU A 154 26.67 0.54 44.35
CA GLU A 154 26.44 0.24 42.93
C GLU A 154 25.26 -0.73 42.72
N ARG A 155 25.11 -1.73 43.60
CA ARG A 155 24.01 -2.70 43.48
C ARG A 155 22.66 -2.02 43.66
N THR A 156 22.56 -1.12 44.64
CA THR A 156 21.35 -0.35 44.91
C THR A 156 21.03 0.64 43.78
N VAL A 157 22.05 1.28 43.20
CA VAL A 157 21.90 2.15 42.02
C VAL A 157 21.30 1.36 40.85
N LYS A 158 21.89 0.20 40.52
CA LYS A 158 21.39 -0.64 39.41
C LYS A 158 19.94 -1.08 39.63
N LEU A 159 19.61 -1.60 40.82
CA LEU A 159 18.25 -2.03 41.14
C LEU A 159 17.23 -0.87 41.05
N THR A 160 17.65 0.35 41.32
CA THR A 160 16.79 1.54 41.23
C THR A 160 16.54 1.90 39.76
N ILE A 161 17.58 1.87 38.93
CA ILE A 161 17.46 2.09 37.48
C ILE A 161 16.57 1.02 36.85
N ASP A 162 16.80 -0.26 37.14
CA ASP A 162 16.05 -1.37 36.55
C ASP A 162 14.55 -1.26 36.87
N ARG A 163 14.18 -0.92 38.12
CA ARG A 163 12.78 -0.68 38.51
C ARG A 163 12.15 0.49 37.76
N GLU A 164 12.91 1.55 37.53
CA GLU A 164 12.39 2.72 36.83
C GLU A 164 12.15 2.44 35.35
N VAL A 165 13.06 1.71 34.71
CA VAL A 165 12.88 1.23 33.33
C VAL A 165 11.66 0.34 33.24
N GLU A 166 11.50 -0.62 34.16
CA GLU A 166 10.32 -1.49 34.22
C GLU A 166 9.02 -0.69 34.43
N SER A 167 9.05 0.35 35.27
CA SER A 167 7.91 1.25 35.49
C SER A 167 7.50 1.98 34.21
N VAL A 168 8.46 2.55 33.48
CA VAL A 168 8.21 3.27 32.21
C VAL A 168 7.68 2.31 31.13
N LEU A 169 8.27 1.12 30.99
CA LEU A 169 7.78 0.12 30.04
C LEU A 169 6.36 -0.35 30.41
N SER A 170 6.09 -0.53 31.71
CA SER A 170 4.76 -0.90 32.21
C SER A 170 3.71 0.19 31.96
N GLU A 171 4.09 1.46 32.05
CA GLU A 171 3.21 2.60 31.72
C GLU A 171 2.84 2.60 30.24
N VAL A 172 3.82 2.39 29.36
CA VAL A 172 3.59 2.31 27.91
C VAL A 172 2.70 1.11 27.56
N SER A 173 2.95 -0.06 28.16
CA SER A 173 2.09 -1.24 28.00
C SER A 173 0.65 -0.95 28.43
N ARG A 174 0.45 -0.36 29.61
CA ARG A 174 -0.89 0.01 30.11
C ARG A 174 -1.60 0.99 29.20
N ARG A 175 -0.87 1.93 28.58
CA ARG A 175 -1.45 2.88 27.63
C ARG A 175 -1.88 2.19 26.33
N PHE A 176 -1.10 1.23 25.83
CA PHE A 176 -1.53 0.40 24.70
C PHE A 176 -2.80 -0.39 25.01
N ASP A 177 -2.87 -1.02 26.19
CA ASP A 177 -4.09 -1.74 26.62
C ASP A 177 -5.29 -0.80 26.75
N GLN A 178 -5.08 0.43 27.24
CA GLN A 178 -6.13 1.43 27.36
C GLN A 178 -6.62 1.90 26.00
N MET A 179 -5.73 2.14 25.04
CA MET A 179 -6.10 2.51 23.67
C MET A 179 -6.85 1.39 22.95
N ALA A 180 -6.45 0.13 23.16
CA ALA A 180 -7.14 -1.03 22.61
C ALA A 180 -8.60 -1.12 23.13
N ARG A 181 -8.82 -0.88 24.43
CA ARG A 181 -10.17 -0.83 25.01
C ARG A 181 -10.98 0.38 24.54
N GLN A 182 -10.33 1.52 24.29
CA GLN A 182 -11.00 2.70 23.75
C GLN A 182 -11.46 2.48 22.30
N SER A 183 -10.69 1.75 21.48
CA SER A 183 -11.15 1.36 20.14
C SER A 183 -12.32 0.39 20.17
N GLU A 184 -12.39 -0.50 21.16
CA GLU A 184 -13.54 -1.42 21.34
C GLU A 184 -14.80 -0.69 21.86
N GLY A 185 -14.63 0.39 22.63
CA GLY A 185 -15.74 1.13 23.25
C GLY A 185 -16.38 2.21 22.37
N ASP A 186 -15.68 2.72 21.36
CA ASP A 186 -16.21 3.71 20.40
C ASP A 186 -17.10 3.08 19.31
N GLU A 187 -17.17 1.74 19.26
CA GLU A 187 -17.98 0.95 18.30
C GLU A 187 -19.33 0.46 18.88
N ALA A 188 -19.67 0.79 20.14
CA ALA A 188 -20.90 0.38 20.84
C ALA A 188 -21.88 1.56 21.07
#